data_AF-A0A1G6VNV6-F1
#
_entry.id   AF-A0A1G6VNV6-F1
#
_cell.length_a   1.000
_cell.length_b   1.000
_cell.length_c   1.000
_cell.angle_alpha   90.00
_cell.angle_beta   90.00
_cell.angle_gamma   90.00
#
_symmetry.space_group_name_H-M   'P 1'
#
loop_
_entity.id
_entity.type
_entity.pdbx_description
1 polymer ?
#
loop_
_entity_poly.entity_id
_entity_poly.type
_entity_poly.pdbx_seq_one_letter_code
_entity_poly.pdbx_strand_id
1 'polypeptide(L)'
;MNRTQEYKPVNWVNGMKINKNHFIAQHYATVFQQALSNTVFLNDHNYGLLPMSTAIEPPRIWVSVDNMQHVNVRIMSCTAVTRGGYVIRLSADSADSTNQLSAKIPGLSVPFKDLQGKSEAFYVILSLDPYNPVPYGAANPEEQPIRLPFTDPAYTVSLLPVADTSLNTLGEFQLPVGKVLVQDQSVSLEEDYLPPCTAVNSHESLVQHHAETEQFFGRMELNALQILQKILQKNQQNDLIDPVRKLSEEVLFYVSRIYGTYRHDVLYGPPVNLVASVSGLARTIKNAIDIYTGSAKEEMINYFTEWCNVNQGELEDEITSITNYRYDHLNIRQGIDKNVKFCALILQLFTNLAGLDYIGKKKETGIFVKEKLVVPEEEVQARKRGFFLAD
;
A
#
# COMPACT_ATOMS: atom_id res chain seq x y z
N MET A 1 -28.11 2.00 -11.53
CA MET A 1 -29.05 1.17 -12.30
C MET A 1 -29.04 -0.22 -11.68
N ASN A 2 -30.09 -0.61 -10.95
CA ASN A 2 -30.26 -2.01 -10.51
C ASN A 2 -30.90 -2.81 -11.65
N ARG A 3 -30.07 -3.41 -12.50
CA ARG A 3 -30.51 -4.44 -13.44
C ARG A 3 -29.89 -5.77 -13.02
N THR A 4 -30.46 -6.42 -12.03
CA THR A 4 -30.31 -7.87 -11.84
C THR A 4 -31.23 -8.58 -12.82
N GLN A 5 -31.02 -8.34 -14.11
CA GLN A 5 -31.62 -9.16 -15.17
C GLN A 5 -30.61 -10.25 -15.50
N GLU A 6 -30.88 -11.47 -15.04
CA GLU A 6 -30.07 -12.63 -15.39
C GLU A 6 -30.21 -12.88 -16.90
N TYR A 7 -29.16 -12.58 -17.68
CA TYR A 7 -29.17 -12.78 -19.13
C TYR A 7 -28.93 -14.27 -19.46
N LYS A 8 -29.92 -14.92 -20.07
CA LYS A 8 -29.89 -16.37 -20.34
C LYS A 8 -29.62 -16.68 -21.82
N PRO A 9 -28.92 -17.78 -22.13
CA PRO A 9 -28.69 -18.22 -23.51
C PRO A 9 -30.00 -18.43 -24.26
N VAL A 10 -29.98 -18.22 -25.58
CA VAL A 10 -31.13 -18.49 -26.44
C VAL A 10 -31.28 -19.99 -26.64
N ASN A 11 -32.49 -20.50 -26.44
CA ASN A 11 -32.84 -21.89 -26.74
C ASN A 11 -33.10 -22.04 -28.25
N TRP A 12 -32.13 -22.53 -29.00
CA TRP A 12 -32.24 -22.74 -30.44
C TRP A 12 -32.95 -24.05 -30.75
N VAL A 13 -34.01 -23.99 -31.56
CA VAL A 13 -34.78 -25.17 -32.01
C VAL A 13 -34.92 -25.19 -33.53
N ASN A 14 -34.98 -26.39 -34.10
CA ASN A 14 -35.15 -26.55 -35.55
C ASN A 14 -36.49 -25.92 -36.01
N GLY A 15 -36.47 -25.19 -37.12
CA GLY A 15 -37.65 -24.48 -37.66
C GLY A 15 -38.00 -23.16 -36.96
N MET A 16 -37.20 -22.70 -35.99
CA MET A 16 -37.40 -21.41 -35.32
C MET A 16 -37.21 -20.22 -36.27
N LYS A 17 -38.13 -19.23 -36.23
CA LYS A 17 -37.98 -17.98 -36.97
C LYS A 17 -36.94 -17.07 -36.29
N ILE A 18 -35.79 -16.87 -36.93
CA ILE A 18 -34.68 -16.09 -36.40
C ILE A 18 -34.90 -14.60 -36.67
N ASN A 19 -34.51 -13.74 -35.73
CA ASN A 19 -34.53 -12.29 -35.85
C ASN A 19 -33.40 -11.68 -34.99
N LYS A 20 -33.18 -10.37 -35.11
CA LYS A 20 -32.08 -9.66 -34.42
C LYS A 20 -32.08 -9.82 -32.90
N ASN A 21 -33.24 -9.96 -32.27
CA ASN A 21 -33.34 -10.02 -30.81
C ASN A 21 -32.73 -11.32 -30.26
N HIS A 22 -32.77 -12.42 -31.03
CA HIS A 22 -32.10 -13.66 -30.63
C HIS A 22 -30.57 -13.48 -30.58
N PHE A 23 -29.98 -12.77 -31.54
CA PHE A 23 -28.54 -12.49 -31.53
C PHE A 23 -28.15 -11.54 -30.38
N ILE A 24 -28.94 -10.50 -30.13
CA ILE A 24 -28.71 -9.58 -29.01
C ILE A 24 -28.82 -10.32 -27.66
N ALA A 25 -29.87 -11.13 -27.48
CA ALA A 25 -30.05 -11.91 -26.25
C ALA A 25 -28.92 -12.91 -26.04
N GLN A 26 -28.48 -13.60 -27.10
CA GLN A 26 -27.35 -14.52 -27.03
C GLN A 26 -26.06 -13.78 -26.67
N HIS A 27 -25.80 -12.61 -27.26
CA HIS A 27 -24.64 -11.79 -26.95
C HIS A 27 -24.64 -11.35 -25.47
N TYR A 28 -25.77 -10.83 -24.97
CA TYR A 28 -25.89 -10.43 -23.57
C TYR A 28 -25.70 -11.61 -22.60
N ALA A 29 -26.21 -12.79 -22.94
CA ALA A 29 -25.99 -14.00 -22.17
C ALA A 29 -24.51 -14.39 -22.13
N THR A 30 -23.80 -14.31 -23.26
CA THR A 30 -22.35 -14.57 -23.32
C THR A 30 -21.56 -13.57 -22.48
N VAL A 31 -21.86 -12.27 -22.58
CA VAL A 31 -21.23 -11.23 -21.75
C VAL A 31 -21.47 -11.49 -20.26
N PHE A 32 -22.70 -11.82 -19.89
CA PHE A 32 -23.06 -12.14 -18.50
C PHE A 32 -22.31 -13.39 -17.99
N GLN A 33 -22.24 -14.46 -18.79
CA GLN A 33 -21.49 -15.66 -18.43
C GLN A 33 -19.98 -15.40 -18.31
N GLN A 34 -19.41 -14.56 -19.16
CA GLN A 34 -18.01 -14.14 -19.05
C GLN A 34 -17.77 -13.38 -17.74
N ALA A 35 -18.65 -12.43 -17.41
CA ALA A 35 -18.56 -11.68 -16.16
C ALA A 35 -18.67 -12.61 -14.94
N LEU A 36 -19.63 -13.54 -14.93
CA LEU A 36 -19.75 -14.57 -13.89
C LEU A 36 -18.47 -15.41 -13.75
N SER A 37 -17.90 -15.85 -14.88
CA SER A 37 -16.64 -16.62 -14.88
C SER A 37 -15.49 -15.86 -14.23
N ASN A 38 -15.43 -14.54 -14.42
CA ASN A 38 -14.43 -13.69 -13.77
C ASN A 38 -14.73 -13.54 -12.28
N THR A 39 -15.98 -13.24 -11.92
CA THR A 39 -16.42 -13.00 -10.54
C THR A 39 -16.12 -14.16 -9.59
N VAL A 40 -16.13 -15.41 -10.09
CA VAL A 40 -15.75 -16.59 -9.29
C VAL A 40 -14.33 -16.49 -8.68
N PHE A 41 -13.42 -15.76 -9.34
CA PHE A 41 -12.05 -15.55 -8.87
C PHE A 41 -11.85 -14.19 -8.18
N LEU A 42 -12.88 -13.33 -8.17
CA LEU A 42 -12.83 -12.03 -7.53
C LEU A 42 -13.28 -12.10 -6.07
N ASN A 43 -12.75 -11.19 -5.27
CA ASN A 43 -13.10 -10.90 -3.90
C ASN A 43 -12.87 -9.39 -3.65
N ASP A 44 -13.12 -8.94 -2.42
CA ASP A 44 -13.04 -7.52 -2.07
C ASP A 44 -11.62 -6.91 -2.08
N HIS A 45 -10.59 -7.70 -2.42
CA HIS A 45 -9.19 -7.29 -2.42
C HIS A 45 -8.46 -7.45 -3.75
N ASN A 46 -9.12 -7.98 -4.80
CA ASN A 46 -8.46 -8.28 -6.08
C ASN A 46 -9.27 -7.86 -7.32
N TYR A 47 -9.96 -6.71 -7.26
CA TYR A 47 -10.61 -6.10 -8.42
C TYR A 47 -9.96 -4.74 -8.76
N GLY A 48 -10.32 -4.16 -9.90
CA GLY A 48 -9.81 -2.86 -10.35
C GLY A 48 -8.77 -2.98 -11.43
N LEU A 49 -7.70 -2.18 -11.36
CA LEU A 49 -6.67 -2.15 -12.41
C LEU A 49 -6.06 -3.53 -12.63
N LEU A 50 -5.89 -3.90 -13.91
CA LEU A 50 -5.27 -5.16 -14.32
C LEU A 50 -3.73 -5.05 -14.33
N PRO A 51 -3.00 -6.18 -14.22
CA PRO A 51 -1.54 -6.18 -14.22
C PRO A 51 -0.95 -5.47 -15.44
N MET A 52 0.08 -4.66 -15.21
CA MET A 52 0.80 -4.00 -16.29
C MET A 52 1.50 -5.05 -17.17
N SER A 53 1.31 -4.93 -18.48
CA SER A 53 2.05 -5.71 -19.48
C SER A 53 2.33 -4.81 -20.67
N THR A 54 3.19 -5.22 -21.60
CA THR A 54 3.51 -4.45 -22.80
C THR A 54 2.28 -4.11 -23.66
N ALA A 55 1.16 -4.83 -23.47
CA ALA A 55 -0.11 -4.60 -24.17
C ALA A 55 -1.15 -3.81 -23.35
N ILE A 56 -0.83 -3.42 -22.10
CA ILE A 56 -1.77 -2.76 -21.20
C ILE A 56 -1.19 -1.41 -20.76
N GLU A 57 -1.83 -0.33 -21.21
CA GLU A 57 -1.48 1.03 -20.81
C GLU A 57 -1.97 1.33 -19.38
N PRO A 58 -1.19 2.10 -18.58
CA PRO A 58 -1.66 2.57 -17.28
C PRO A 58 -2.89 3.48 -17.45
N PRO A 59 -3.73 3.61 -16.40
CA PRO A 59 -4.87 4.52 -16.46
C PRO A 59 -4.39 5.96 -16.59
N ARG A 60 -5.00 6.72 -17.50
CA ARG A 60 -4.71 8.15 -17.70
C ARG A 60 -5.98 8.95 -17.51
N ILE A 61 -6.01 9.79 -16.49
CA ILE A 61 -7.15 10.64 -16.13
C ILE A 61 -6.72 12.09 -16.30
N TRP A 62 -7.56 12.90 -16.92
CA TRP A 62 -7.35 14.32 -17.09
C TRP A 62 -8.46 15.11 -16.40
N VAL A 63 -8.06 16.08 -15.59
CA VAL A 63 -8.98 16.98 -14.87
C VAL A 63 -8.61 18.42 -15.24
N SER A 64 -9.62 19.23 -15.57
CA SER A 64 -9.44 20.66 -15.80
C SER A 64 -10.64 21.45 -15.30
N VAL A 65 -10.44 22.75 -15.08
CA VAL A 65 -11.50 23.71 -14.81
C VAL A 65 -11.49 24.75 -15.93
N ASP A 66 -12.63 25.00 -16.56
CA ASP A 66 -12.74 26.00 -17.62
C ASP A 66 -13.14 27.40 -17.11
N ASN A 67 -13.12 28.38 -18.02
CA ASN A 67 -13.47 29.77 -17.70
C ASN A 67 -14.94 29.95 -17.27
N MET A 68 -15.81 28.96 -17.50
CA MET A 68 -17.20 28.96 -17.04
C MET A 68 -17.34 28.28 -15.67
N GLN A 69 -16.23 27.99 -14.98
CA GLN A 69 -16.19 27.29 -13.69
C GLN A 69 -16.81 25.90 -13.77
N HIS A 70 -16.65 25.22 -14.91
CA HIS A 70 -16.99 23.81 -15.04
C HIS A 70 -15.75 22.94 -14.83
N VAL A 71 -15.92 21.93 -13.98
CA VAL A 71 -14.94 20.88 -13.76
C VAL A 71 -15.15 19.81 -14.81
N ASN A 72 -14.14 19.61 -15.64
CA ASN A 72 -14.12 18.65 -16.73
C ASN A 72 -13.18 17.50 -16.37
N VAL A 73 -13.74 16.29 -16.26
CA VAL A 73 -12.99 15.05 -16.03
C VAL A 73 -13.06 14.19 -17.29
N ARG A 74 -11.93 13.65 -17.74
CA ARG A 74 -11.84 12.74 -18.89
C ARG A 74 -10.95 11.55 -18.54
N ILE A 75 -11.33 10.37 -19.00
CA ILE A 75 -10.53 9.15 -18.86
C ILE A 75 -10.03 8.77 -20.24
N MET A 76 -8.72 8.87 -20.44
CA MET A 76 -8.06 8.63 -21.73
C MET A 76 -7.74 7.14 -21.93
N SER A 77 -7.31 6.47 -20.86
CA SER A 77 -7.05 5.03 -20.88
C SER A 77 -7.42 4.42 -19.53
N CYS A 78 -7.88 3.17 -19.56
CA CYS A 78 -8.13 2.36 -18.37
C CYS A 78 -8.30 0.89 -18.79
N THR A 79 -7.51 0.01 -18.21
CA THR A 79 -7.68 -1.45 -18.35
C THR A 79 -7.88 -2.05 -16.97
N ALA A 80 -9.09 -2.54 -16.71
CA ALA A 80 -9.51 -2.91 -15.37
C ALA A 80 -10.61 -3.98 -15.38
N VAL A 81 -10.93 -4.52 -14.21
CA VAL A 81 -12.10 -5.37 -13.98
C VAL A 81 -12.92 -4.81 -12.82
N THR A 82 -14.22 -4.72 -13.00
CA THR A 82 -15.15 -4.31 -11.95
C THR A 82 -15.40 -5.46 -10.96
N ARG A 83 -16.01 -5.16 -9.80
CA ARG A 83 -16.44 -6.18 -8.84
C ARG A 83 -17.45 -7.16 -9.41
N GLY A 84 -18.26 -6.73 -10.38
CA GLY A 84 -19.20 -7.62 -11.10
C GLY A 84 -18.54 -8.52 -12.14
N GLY A 85 -17.21 -8.48 -12.29
CA GLY A 85 -16.47 -9.31 -13.24
C GLY A 85 -16.42 -8.76 -14.67
N TYR A 86 -16.96 -7.57 -14.91
CA TYR A 86 -16.90 -6.94 -16.23
C TYR A 86 -15.55 -6.27 -16.48
N VAL A 87 -14.95 -6.57 -17.62
CA VAL A 87 -13.66 -6.04 -18.04
C VAL A 87 -13.86 -4.70 -18.74
N ILE A 88 -13.15 -3.68 -18.27
CA ILE A 88 -13.02 -2.36 -18.87
C ILE A 88 -11.76 -2.37 -19.72
N ARG A 89 -11.88 -1.99 -21.00
CA ARG A 89 -10.73 -1.72 -21.87
C ARG A 89 -11.00 -0.43 -22.63
N LEU A 90 -10.32 0.61 -22.21
CA LEU A 90 -10.41 1.96 -22.76
C LEU A 90 -8.99 2.41 -23.13
N SER A 91 -8.80 2.82 -24.39
CA SER A 91 -7.58 3.50 -24.83
C SER A 91 -7.93 4.47 -25.96
N ALA A 92 -7.75 5.75 -25.68
CA ALA A 92 -7.94 6.84 -26.64
C ALA A 92 -6.84 6.86 -27.72
N ASP A 93 -5.70 6.21 -27.48
CA ASP A 93 -4.52 6.21 -28.36
C ASP A 93 -4.44 4.96 -29.27
N SER A 94 -5.41 4.03 -29.16
CA SER A 94 -5.39 2.77 -29.92
C SER A 94 -5.35 3.04 -31.44
N ALA A 95 -4.31 2.53 -32.13
CA ALA A 95 -4.00 2.81 -33.54
C ALA A 95 -5.09 2.41 -34.57
N ASP A 96 -6.15 1.73 -34.15
CA ASP A 96 -7.39 1.56 -34.93
C ASP A 96 -8.20 2.88 -35.06
N SER A 97 -7.74 3.96 -34.42
CA SER A 97 -8.29 5.31 -34.45
C SER A 97 -7.75 6.19 -35.60
N THR A 98 -7.65 5.63 -36.81
CA THR A 98 -7.46 6.46 -38.02
C THR A 98 -8.65 7.38 -38.32
N ASN A 99 -9.74 7.31 -37.54
CA ASN A 99 -10.87 8.23 -37.57
C ASN A 99 -11.28 8.68 -36.14
N GLN A 100 -10.57 9.66 -35.59
CA GLN A 100 -10.81 10.29 -34.28
C GLN A 100 -12.17 11.02 -34.13
N LEU A 101 -13.06 10.98 -35.13
CA LEU A 101 -14.28 11.80 -35.12
C LEU A 101 -15.48 11.17 -34.38
N SER A 102 -15.40 9.93 -33.90
CA SER A 102 -16.56 9.23 -33.31
C SER A 102 -16.37 8.56 -31.96
N ALA A 103 -15.14 8.33 -31.48
CA ALA A 103 -14.93 7.73 -30.16
C ALA A 103 -15.15 8.80 -29.07
N LYS A 104 -16.30 8.75 -28.38
CA LYS A 104 -16.56 9.62 -27.23
C LYS A 104 -15.62 9.23 -26.09
N ILE A 105 -14.64 10.10 -25.80
CA ILE A 105 -13.81 9.98 -24.60
C ILE A 105 -14.75 10.06 -23.38
N PRO A 106 -14.81 9.03 -22.52
CA PRO A 106 -15.64 9.06 -21.33
C PRO A 106 -15.24 10.24 -20.45
N GLY A 107 -16.22 11.09 -20.12
CA GLY A 107 -15.96 12.28 -19.34
C GLY A 107 -17.23 12.88 -18.76
N LEU A 108 -17.00 13.83 -17.87
CA LEU A 108 -18.02 14.55 -17.12
C LEU A 108 -17.68 16.04 -17.15
N SER A 109 -18.69 16.89 -17.31
CA SER A 109 -18.59 18.33 -17.09
C SER A 109 -19.64 18.73 -16.06
N VAL A 110 -19.22 19.26 -14.92
CA VAL A 110 -20.11 19.69 -13.83
C VAL A 110 -19.76 21.10 -13.36
N PRO A 111 -20.74 21.96 -13.05
CA PRO A 111 -20.48 23.25 -12.43
C PRO A 111 -19.73 23.08 -11.10
N PHE A 112 -18.68 23.87 -10.86
CA PHE A 112 -17.91 23.85 -9.61
C PHE A 112 -18.78 24.05 -8.37
N LYS A 113 -19.79 24.93 -8.46
CA LYS A 113 -20.79 25.18 -7.41
C LYS A 113 -21.54 23.92 -6.96
N ASP A 114 -21.63 22.89 -7.82
CA ASP A 114 -22.31 21.64 -7.50
C ASP A 114 -21.39 20.69 -6.72
N LEU A 115 -20.10 21.00 -6.58
CA LEU A 115 -19.13 20.27 -5.76
C LEU A 115 -18.78 21.04 -4.48
N GLN A 116 -18.70 22.37 -4.58
CA GLN A 116 -18.32 23.25 -3.47
C GLN A 116 -19.23 23.05 -2.24
N GLY A 117 -18.63 22.86 -1.07
CA GLY A 117 -19.34 22.69 0.20
C GLY A 117 -20.08 21.36 0.38
N LYS A 118 -20.07 20.46 -0.61
CA LYS A 118 -20.67 19.12 -0.47
C LYS A 118 -19.71 18.07 0.09
N SER A 119 -18.47 18.08 -0.38
CA SER A 119 -17.40 17.19 0.08
C SER A 119 -16.04 17.78 -0.29
N GLU A 120 -15.03 17.53 0.55
CA GLU A 120 -13.64 17.93 0.29
C GLU A 120 -12.98 17.06 -0.79
N ALA A 121 -13.49 15.84 -0.99
CA ALA A 121 -12.95 14.90 -1.97
C ALA A 121 -14.05 14.07 -2.63
N PHE A 122 -13.83 13.72 -3.89
CA PHE A 122 -14.70 12.87 -4.68
C PHE A 122 -13.90 11.78 -5.38
N TYR A 123 -14.43 10.56 -5.42
CA TYR A 123 -13.94 9.53 -6.32
C TYR A 123 -14.46 9.79 -7.74
N VAL A 124 -13.57 9.62 -8.71
CA VAL A 124 -13.89 9.53 -10.14
C VAL A 124 -14.31 8.09 -10.42
N ILE A 125 -15.60 7.88 -10.68
CA ILE A 125 -16.17 6.56 -10.95
C ILE A 125 -16.32 6.39 -12.45
N LEU A 126 -15.67 5.37 -13.00
CA LEU A 126 -15.93 4.85 -14.33
C LEU A 126 -17.01 3.77 -14.23
N SER A 127 -18.13 4.00 -14.89
CA SER A 127 -19.17 2.99 -15.04
C SER A 127 -19.21 2.48 -16.47
N LEU A 128 -19.39 1.18 -16.65
CA LEU A 128 -19.68 0.59 -17.96
C LEU A 128 -21.13 0.08 -18.03
N ASP A 129 -21.73 0.08 -19.21
CA ASP A 129 -22.99 -0.61 -19.49
C ASP A 129 -22.79 -1.48 -20.74
N PRO A 130 -22.49 -2.78 -20.57
CA PRO A 130 -22.28 -3.67 -21.70
C PRO A 130 -23.60 -4.07 -22.38
N TYR A 131 -24.74 -3.72 -21.77
CA TYR A 131 -26.08 -3.99 -22.29
C TYR A 131 -26.68 -2.78 -23.01
N ASN A 132 -25.89 -1.72 -23.20
CA ASN A 132 -26.22 -0.56 -24.01
C ASN A 132 -25.06 -0.23 -24.97
N PRO A 133 -24.83 -1.08 -25.99
CA PRO A 133 -23.68 -0.94 -26.88
C PRO A 133 -23.75 0.34 -27.72
N VAL A 134 -22.59 0.98 -27.89
CA VAL A 134 -22.38 2.19 -28.71
C VAL A 134 -21.63 1.79 -29.98
N PRO A 135 -22.09 2.20 -31.18
CA PRO A 135 -21.42 1.86 -32.42
C PRO A 135 -20.08 2.62 -32.59
N TYR A 136 -19.06 1.94 -33.11
CA TYR A 136 -17.73 2.52 -33.38
C TYR A 136 -17.04 1.87 -34.60
N GLY A 137 -15.89 2.43 -34.99
CA GLY A 137 -15.04 1.97 -36.10
C GLY A 137 -15.19 2.84 -37.35
N ALA A 138 -14.29 2.66 -38.32
CA ALA A 138 -14.40 3.38 -39.59
C ALA A 138 -15.59 2.84 -40.41
N ALA A 139 -16.48 3.73 -40.85
CA ALA A 139 -17.57 3.35 -41.74
C ALA A 139 -17.00 2.91 -43.10
N ASN A 140 -17.52 1.80 -43.65
CA ASN A 140 -17.19 1.38 -44.99
C ASN A 140 -18.06 2.14 -46.01
N PRO A 141 -17.49 2.99 -46.90
CA PRO A 141 -18.27 3.73 -47.89
C PRO A 141 -19.01 2.84 -48.90
N GLU A 142 -18.57 1.59 -49.07
CA GLU A 142 -19.19 0.62 -49.97
C GLU A 142 -20.38 -0.12 -49.32
N GLU A 143 -20.56 0.00 -47.99
CA GLU A 143 -21.68 -0.61 -47.28
C GLU A 143 -22.96 0.22 -47.45
N GLN A 144 -24.08 -0.44 -47.78
CA GLN A 144 -25.40 0.20 -47.82
C GLN A 144 -26.38 -0.48 -46.85
N PRO A 145 -26.95 0.27 -45.88
CA PRO A 145 -26.67 1.67 -45.55
C PRO A 145 -25.30 1.83 -44.89
N ILE A 146 -24.67 3.00 -45.09
CA ILE A 146 -23.41 3.34 -44.42
C ILE A 146 -23.65 3.31 -42.90
N ARG A 147 -22.85 2.51 -42.20
CA ARG A 147 -22.89 2.39 -40.73
C ARG A 147 -21.49 2.19 -40.17
N LEU A 148 -21.39 2.30 -38.85
CA LEU A 148 -20.19 1.89 -38.12
C LEU A 148 -20.23 0.37 -37.93
N PRO A 149 -19.12 -0.35 -38.13
CA PRO A 149 -19.11 -1.81 -38.19
C PRO A 149 -19.13 -2.50 -36.83
N PHE A 150 -18.62 -1.86 -35.77
CA PHE A 150 -18.38 -2.49 -34.46
C PHE A 150 -19.19 -1.83 -33.33
N THR A 151 -19.16 -2.44 -32.14
CA THR A 151 -19.84 -1.92 -30.94
C THR A 151 -18.98 -2.08 -29.70
N ASP A 152 -18.94 -1.03 -28.88
CA ASP A 152 -18.31 -1.00 -27.56
C ASP A 152 -19.37 -0.85 -26.47
N PRO A 153 -19.09 -1.23 -25.21
CA PRO A 153 -19.98 -0.89 -24.10
C PRO A 153 -20.10 0.63 -23.93
N ALA A 154 -21.25 1.10 -23.43
CA ALA A 154 -21.37 2.51 -23.06
C ALA A 154 -20.55 2.79 -21.80
N TYR A 155 -19.75 3.85 -21.80
CA TYR A 155 -19.01 4.30 -20.63
C TYR A 155 -19.56 5.63 -20.13
N THR A 156 -19.64 5.78 -18.81
CA THR A 156 -20.04 7.04 -18.16
C THR A 156 -19.12 7.34 -16.99
N VAL A 157 -18.84 8.64 -16.78
CA VAL A 157 -18.05 9.12 -15.64
C VAL A 157 -18.97 9.84 -14.66
N SER A 158 -18.82 9.54 -13.38
CA SER A 158 -19.50 10.26 -12.30
C SER A 158 -18.54 10.60 -11.17
N LEU A 159 -18.91 11.57 -10.33
CA LEU A 159 -18.20 11.93 -9.11
C LEU A 159 -19.04 11.51 -7.91
N LEU A 160 -18.46 10.73 -7.00
CA LEU A 160 -19.10 10.35 -5.74
C LEU A 160 -18.31 10.88 -4.55
N PRO A 161 -18.95 11.51 -3.55
CA PRO A 161 -18.27 11.94 -2.33
C PRO A 161 -17.54 10.78 -1.67
N VAL A 162 -16.28 11.00 -1.25
CA VAL A 162 -15.49 9.96 -0.58
C VAL A 162 -16.19 9.48 0.70
N ALA A 163 -16.80 10.38 1.47
CA ALA A 163 -17.50 10.08 2.71
C ALA A 163 -18.72 9.14 2.51
N ASP A 164 -19.36 9.17 1.35
CA ASP A 164 -20.56 8.38 1.04
C ASP A 164 -20.26 7.11 0.23
N THR A 165 -18.98 6.91 -0.13
CA THR A 165 -18.56 5.80 -0.99
C THR A 165 -17.99 4.66 -0.16
N SER A 166 -18.56 3.48 -0.34
CA SER A 166 -18.11 2.24 0.26
C SER A 166 -18.32 1.08 -0.70
N LEU A 167 -17.77 -0.09 -0.36
CA LEU A 167 -18.02 -1.31 -1.11
C LEU A 167 -19.52 -1.63 -1.26
N ASN A 168 -20.36 -1.21 -0.31
CA ASN A 168 -21.80 -1.49 -0.36
C ASN A 168 -22.58 -0.47 -1.20
N THR A 169 -22.02 0.71 -1.47
CA THR A 169 -22.68 1.76 -2.25
C THR A 169 -22.29 1.72 -3.74
N LEU A 170 -21.15 1.10 -4.08
CA LEU A 170 -20.73 0.90 -5.46
C LEU A 170 -21.46 -0.28 -6.12
N GLY A 171 -22.02 -0.03 -7.31
CA GLY A 171 -22.66 -1.06 -8.12
C GLY A 171 -21.68 -1.98 -8.84
N GLU A 172 -22.18 -3.10 -9.35
CA GLU A 172 -21.38 -4.15 -10.03
C GLU A 172 -20.62 -3.66 -11.27
N PHE A 173 -21.11 -2.62 -11.92
CA PHE A 173 -20.52 -2.04 -13.13
C PHE A 173 -19.65 -0.81 -12.86
N GLN A 174 -19.45 -0.44 -11.60
CA GLN A 174 -18.78 0.80 -11.21
C GLN A 174 -17.39 0.50 -10.68
N LEU A 175 -16.43 1.33 -11.07
CA LEU A 175 -15.06 1.26 -10.58
C LEU A 175 -14.52 2.67 -10.27
N PRO A 176 -14.04 2.93 -9.05
CA PRO A 176 -13.24 4.11 -8.78
C PRO A 176 -11.89 3.98 -9.48
N VAL A 177 -11.54 5.00 -10.27
CA VAL A 177 -10.28 5.01 -11.05
C VAL A 177 -9.40 6.21 -10.72
N GLY A 178 -9.95 7.22 -10.05
CA GLY A 178 -9.24 8.43 -9.64
C GLY A 178 -9.90 9.07 -8.43
N LYS A 179 -9.24 10.07 -7.86
CA LYS A 179 -9.76 10.88 -6.76
C LYS A 179 -9.43 12.34 -7.03
N VAL A 180 -10.41 13.22 -6.82
CA VAL A 180 -10.25 14.67 -6.99
C VAL A 180 -10.47 15.36 -5.65
N LEU A 181 -9.66 16.39 -5.40
CA LEU A 181 -9.74 17.25 -4.24
C LEU A 181 -10.43 18.55 -4.62
N VAL A 182 -11.37 18.98 -3.79
CA VAL A 182 -12.08 20.25 -3.93
C VAL A 182 -11.50 21.21 -2.90
N GLN A 183 -10.81 22.23 -3.39
CA GLN A 183 -10.31 23.35 -2.61
C GLN A 183 -11.12 24.61 -2.96
N ASP A 184 -11.02 25.66 -2.14
CA ASP A 184 -11.90 26.83 -2.17
C ASP A 184 -12.19 27.39 -3.58
N GLN A 185 -11.22 27.38 -4.49
CA GLN A 185 -11.35 27.88 -5.86
C GLN A 185 -10.84 26.93 -6.95
N SER A 186 -10.51 25.68 -6.62
CA SER A 186 -9.92 24.76 -7.59
C SER A 186 -10.30 23.31 -7.34
N VAL A 187 -10.36 22.54 -8.42
CA VAL A 187 -10.43 21.08 -8.36
C VAL A 187 -9.19 20.52 -9.01
N SER A 188 -8.49 19.63 -8.30
CA SER A 188 -7.27 18.98 -8.77
C SER A 188 -7.38 17.47 -8.62
N LEU A 189 -6.68 16.74 -9.50
CA LEU A 189 -6.50 15.31 -9.34
C LEU A 189 -5.54 15.06 -8.16
N GLU A 190 -5.85 14.04 -7.35
CA GLU A 190 -4.93 13.53 -6.33
C GLU A 190 -4.02 12.50 -6.99
N GLU A 191 -2.86 12.94 -7.48
CA GLU A 191 -1.91 12.11 -8.24
C GLU A 191 -1.40 10.89 -7.44
N ASP A 192 -1.35 11.03 -6.12
CA ASP A 192 -0.90 9.98 -5.20
C ASP A 192 -2.01 8.95 -4.85
N TYR A 193 -3.23 9.13 -5.36
CA TYR A 193 -4.31 8.19 -5.12
C TYR A 193 -4.02 6.84 -5.79
N LEU A 194 -4.13 5.77 -5.00
CA LEU A 194 -4.02 4.40 -5.50
C LEU A 194 -5.40 3.74 -5.56
N PRO A 195 -5.99 3.59 -6.76
CA PRO A 195 -7.29 2.96 -6.94
C PRO A 195 -7.24 1.44 -6.67
N PRO A 196 -8.40 0.76 -6.60
CA PRO A 196 -8.46 -0.70 -6.57
C PRO A 196 -7.59 -1.33 -7.67
N CYS A 197 -6.83 -2.35 -7.29
CA CYS A 197 -5.90 -3.06 -8.16
C CYS A 197 -6.03 -4.57 -7.95
N THR A 198 -6.07 -5.33 -9.04
CA THR A 198 -6.17 -6.80 -8.96
C THR A 198 -4.92 -7.45 -8.36
N ALA A 199 -3.76 -6.85 -8.62
CA ALA A 199 -2.46 -7.31 -8.13
C ALA A 199 -1.49 -6.14 -7.89
N VAL A 200 -0.42 -6.38 -7.12
CA VAL A 200 0.65 -5.39 -6.85
C VAL A 200 1.28 -4.88 -8.15
N ASN A 201 1.52 -5.75 -9.13
CA ASN A 201 2.04 -5.35 -10.44
C ASN A 201 1.02 -4.65 -11.38
N SER A 202 -0.13 -4.23 -10.88
CA SER A 202 -1.11 -3.44 -11.63
C SER A 202 -0.82 -1.94 -11.61
N HIS A 203 0.07 -1.48 -10.73
CA HIS A 203 0.40 -0.07 -10.60
C HIS A 203 1.88 0.13 -10.22
N GLU A 204 2.56 1.08 -10.85
CA GLU A 204 4.00 1.32 -10.67
C GLU A 204 4.38 1.64 -9.21
N SER A 205 3.65 2.55 -8.56
CA SER A 205 3.88 2.87 -7.13
C SER A 205 3.77 1.64 -6.21
N LEU A 206 2.94 0.64 -6.52
CA LEU A 206 2.84 -0.59 -5.74
C LEU A 206 4.04 -1.52 -5.99
N VAL A 207 4.52 -1.60 -7.22
CA VAL A 207 5.76 -2.33 -7.56
C VAL A 207 6.97 -1.70 -6.87
N GLN A 208 7.05 -0.37 -6.86
CA GLN A 208 8.10 0.34 -6.14
C GLN A 208 8.05 0.02 -4.64
N HIS A 209 6.87 0.13 -4.01
CA HIS A 209 6.72 -0.19 -2.60
C HIS A 209 7.05 -1.66 -2.29
N HIS A 210 6.71 -2.59 -3.20
CA HIS A 210 7.09 -4.00 -3.09
C HIS A 210 8.61 -4.16 -2.99
N ALA A 211 9.36 -3.54 -3.90
CA ALA A 211 10.82 -3.59 -3.92
C ALA A 211 11.46 -2.94 -2.68
N GLU A 212 10.95 -1.78 -2.24
CA GLU A 212 11.41 -1.10 -1.02
C GLU A 212 11.21 -1.96 0.22
N THR A 213 10.07 -2.64 0.31
CA THR A 213 9.74 -3.52 1.43
C THR A 213 10.54 -4.83 1.39
N GLU A 214 10.87 -5.37 0.19
CA GLU A 214 11.81 -6.50 0.06
C GLU A 214 13.19 -6.10 0.62
N GLN A 215 13.70 -4.92 0.25
CA GLN A 215 14.96 -4.40 0.77
C GLN A 215 14.91 -4.20 2.29
N PHE A 216 13.80 -3.69 2.81
CA PHE A 216 13.57 -3.59 4.25
C PHE A 216 13.71 -4.94 4.94
N PHE A 217 13.02 -5.99 4.48
CA PHE A 217 13.14 -7.31 5.08
C PHE A 217 14.57 -7.86 5.01
N GLY A 218 15.27 -7.69 3.90
CA GLY A 218 16.66 -8.11 3.76
C GLY A 218 17.60 -7.38 4.75
N ARG A 219 17.40 -6.08 4.96
CA ARG A 219 18.17 -5.32 5.96
C ARG A 219 17.81 -5.73 7.40
N MET A 220 16.54 -6.01 7.67
CA MET A 220 16.09 -6.49 8.99
C MET A 220 16.73 -7.84 9.33
N GLU A 221 16.83 -8.76 8.36
CA GLU A 221 17.53 -10.05 8.53
C GLU A 221 19.00 -9.84 8.91
N LEU A 222 19.72 -9.02 8.14
CA LEU A 222 21.14 -8.71 8.40
C LEU A 222 21.35 -8.07 9.77
N ASN A 223 20.55 -7.05 10.11
CA ASN A 223 20.64 -6.36 11.38
C ASN A 223 20.36 -7.30 12.56
N ALA A 224 19.29 -8.11 12.48
CA ALA A 224 18.94 -9.07 13.54
C ALA A 224 20.05 -10.11 13.74
N LEU A 225 20.60 -10.68 12.66
CA LEU A 225 21.74 -11.60 12.73
C LEU A 225 22.96 -10.95 13.39
N GLN A 226 23.30 -9.72 13.00
CA GLN A 226 24.44 -9.01 13.55
C GLN A 226 24.28 -8.72 15.05
N ILE A 227 23.06 -8.35 15.49
CA ILE A 227 22.74 -8.17 16.91
C ILE A 227 22.95 -9.48 17.68
N LEU A 228 22.38 -10.59 17.18
CA LEU A 228 22.48 -11.90 17.82
C LEU A 228 23.92 -12.41 17.90
N GLN A 229 24.68 -12.29 16.81
CA GLN A 229 26.10 -12.66 16.78
C GLN A 229 26.89 -11.86 17.81
N LYS A 230 26.65 -10.55 17.94
CA LYS A 230 27.32 -9.71 18.93
C LYS A 230 27.00 -10.11 20.37
N ILE A 231 25.75 -10.46 20.67
CA ILE A 231 25.34 -10.94 21.98
C ILE A 231 26.08 -12.25 22.32
N LEU A 232 26.09 -13.20 21.38
CA LEU A 232 26.71 -14.51 21.57
C LEU A 232 28.24 -14.43 21.69
N GLN A 233 28.91 -13.68 20.82
CA GLN A 233 30.38 -13.59 20.80
C GLN A 233 30.96 -12.88 22.01
N LYS A 234 30.29 -11.82 22.49
CA LYS A 234 30.79 -11.00 23.61
C LYS A 234 30.36 -11.53 24.98
N ASN A 235 29.56 -12.61 25.03
CA ASN A 235 29.04 -13.24 26.24
C ASN A 235 28.54 -12.19 27.26
N GLN A 236 27.78 -11.22 26.77
CA GLN A 236 27.38 -10.05 27.55
C GLN A 236 26.38 -10.47 28.64
N GLN A 237 26.52 -9.90 29.83
CA GLN A 237 25.60 -10.12 30.95
C GLN A 237 25.09 -8.78 31.46
N ASN A 238 23.83 -8.47 31.16
CA ASN A 238 23.04 -7.37 31.72
C ASN A 238 21.55 -7.61 31.45
N ASP A 239 20.69 -6.85 32.11
CA ASP A 239 19.23 -7.03 32.10
C ASP A 239 18.58 -6.74 30.74
N LEU A 240 19.30 -6.08 29.81
CA LEU A 240 18.84 -5.79 28.44
C LEU A 240 19.15 -6.90 27.44
N ILE A 241 20.05 -7.83 27.76
CA ILE A 241 20.47 -8.88 26.82
C ILE A 241 19.31 -9.80 26.46
N ASP A 242 18.59 -10.32 27.44
CA ASP A 242 17.50 -11.26 27.19
C ASP A 242 16.36 -10.61 26.39
N PRO A 243 15.85 -9.40 26.73
CA PRO A 243 14.85 -8.70 25.92
C PRO A 243 15.28 -8.44 24.48
N VAL A 244 16.47 -7.86 24.26
CA VAL A 244 16.94 -7.52 22.92
C VAL A 244 17.23 -8.77 22.09
N ARG A 245 17.76 -9.82 22.72
CA ARG A 245 17.97 -11.12 22.08
C ARG A 245 16.64 -11.72 21.63
N LYS A 246 15.65 -11.81 22.52
CA LYS A 246 14.34 -12.38 22.20
C LYS A 246 13.65 -11.61 21.09
N LEU A 247 13.67 -10.28 21.14
CA LEU A 247 13.14 -9.44 20.06
C LEU A 247 13.82 -9.73 18.71
N SER A 248 15.15 -9.83 18.71
CA SER A 248 15.91 -10.09 17.48
C SER A 248 15.68 -11.50 16.93
N GLU A 249 15.54 -12.51 17.80
CA GLU A 249 15.20 -13.88 17.41
C GLU A 249 13.80 -13.96 16.76
N GLU A 250 12.78 -13.32 17.35
CA GLU A 250 11.42 -13.30 16.81
C GLU A 250 11.34 -12.57 15.46
N VAL A 251 12.04 -11.44 15.33
CA VAL A 251 12.13 -10.72 14.06
C VAL A 251 12.81 -11.58 13.00
N LEU A 252 13.96 -12.18 13.30
CA LEU A 252 14.67 -13.04 12.35
C LEU A 252 13.78 -14.21 11.91
N PHE A 253 13.13 -14.89 12.85
CA PHE A 253 12.23 -16.00 12.54
C PHE A 253 11.07 -15.58 11.64
N TYR A 254 10.44 -14.44 11.91
CA TYR A 254 9.36 -13.92 11.06
C TYR A 254 9.86 -13.58 9.66
N VAL A 255 10.98 -12.88 9.55
CA VAL A 255 11.58 -12.49 8.27
C VAL A 255 11.95 -13.73 7.45
N SER A 256 12.67 -14.70 8.03
CA SER A 256 13.01 -15.96 7.33
C SER A 256 11.77 -16.69 6.81
N ARG A 257 10.64 -16.62 7.53
CA ARG A 257 9.38 -17.26 7.12
C ARG A 257 8.70 -16.55 5.95
N ILE A 258 8.67 -15.21 5.95
CA ILE A 258 7.90 -14.43 4.96
C ILE A 258 8.69 -14.14 3.69
N TYR A 259 10.02 -14.04 3.76
CA TYR A 259 10.87 -13.51 2.67
C TYR A 259 10.68 -14.23 1.34
N GLY A 260 10.65 -15.56 1.37
CA GLY A 260 10.43 -16.39 0.17
C GLY A 260 9.09 -16.09 -0.51
N THR A 261 7.99 -16.15 0.24
CA THR A 261 6.64 -15.82 -0.26
C THR A 261 6.55 -14.37 -0.72
N TYR A 262 7.16 -13.45 0.01
CA TYR A 262 7.14 -12.02 -0.31
C TYR A 262 7.75 -11.73 -1.69
N ARG A 263 8.89 -12.37 -1.99
CA ARG A 263 9.60 -12.18 -3.25
C ARG A 263 8.89 -12.79 -4.45
N HIS A 264 8.28 -13.96 -4.28
CA HIS A 264 7.74 -14.73 -5.42
C HIS A 264 6.25 -14.49 -5.65
N ASP A 265 5.46 -14.34 -4.58
CA ASP A 265 4.00 -14.38 -4.69
C ASP A 265 3.37 -13.00 -4.55
N VAL A 266 3.92 -12.12 -3.69
CA VAL A 266 3.26 -10.85 -3.36
C VAL A 266 3.18 -9.90 -4.55
N LEU A 267 4.17 -9.91 -5.44
CA LEU A 267 4.17 -9.08 -6.66
C LEU A 267 2.96 -9.37 -7.59
N TYR A 268 2.50 -10.62 -7.61
CA TYR A 268 1.39 -11.08 -8.45
C TYR A 268 0.08 -11.26 -7.67
N GLY A 269 0.13 -11.10 -6.36
CA GLY A 269 -1.02 -11.18 -5.46
C GLY A 269 -1.68 -9.81 -5.21
N PRO A 270 -2.83 -9.79 -4.51
CA PRO A 270 -3.56 -8.57 -4.21
C PRO A 270 -2.76 -7.62 -3.29
N PRO A 271 -2.92 -6.30 -3.41
CA PRO A 271 -2.11 -5.33 -2.66
C PRO A 271 -2.26 -5.39 -1.13
N VAL A 272 -3.33 -6.00 -0.62
CA VAL A 272 -3.49 -6.29 0.82
C VAL A 272 -2.32 -7.10 1.38
N ASN A 273 -1.66 -7.92 0.56
CA ASN A 273 -0.52 -8.73 0.97
C ASN A 273 0.72 -7.89 1.33
N LEU A 274 0.89 -6.71 0.72
CA LEU A 274 1.95 -5.75 1.10
C LEU A 274 1.75 -5.30 2.54
N VAL A 275 0.51 -4.90 2.88
CA VAL A 275 0.13 -4.42 4.21
C VAL A 275 0.19 -5.55 5.23
N ALA A 276 -0.31 -6.74 4.89
CA ALA A 276 -0.35 -7.89 5.78
C ALA A 276 1.06 -8.38 6.17
N SER A 277 2.02 -8.33 5.24
CA SER A 277 3.41 -8.75 5.49
C SER A 277 4.10 -7.85 6.51
N VAL A 278 3.87 -6.53 6.44
CA VAL A 278 4.45 -5.57 7.38
C VAL A 278 3.69 -5.58 8.72
N SER A 279 2.35 -5.60 8.67
CA SER A 279 1.50 -5.70 9.87
C SER A 279 1.78 -6.96 10.69
N GLY A 280 2.08 -8.09 10.04
CA GLY A 280 2.49 -9.32 10.71
C GLY A 280 3.82 -9.15 11.46
N LEU A 281 4.82 -8.49 10.87
CA LEU A 281 6.09 -8.19 11.56
C LEU A 281 5.85 -7.23 12.74
N ALA A 282 5.05 -6.18 12.55
CA ALA A 282 4.69 -5.25 13.61
C ALA A 282 4.04 -5.95 14.80
N ARG A 283 3.16 -6.92 14.54
CA ARG A 283 2.53 -7.72 15.59
C ARG A 283 3.52 -8.64 16.30
N THR A 284 4.46 -9.23 15.57
CA THR A 284 5.56 -10.01 16.16
C THR A 284 6.42 -9.15 17.10
N ILE A 285 6.83 -7.95 16.65
CA ILE A 285 7.61 -7.01 17.46
C ILE A 285 6.83 -6.59 18.70
N LYS A 286 5.56 -6.21 18.54
CA LYS A 286 4.69 -5.83 19.66
C LYS A 286 4.63 -6.92 20.73
N ASN A 287 4.37 -8.16 20.31
CA ASN A 287 4.26 -9.29 21.22
C ASN A 287 5.61 -9.60 21.90
N ALA A 288 6.72 -9.50 21.16
CA ALA A 288 8.06 -9.71 21.71
C ALA A 288 8.40 -8.67 22.80
N ILE A 289 7.99 -7.40 22.61
CA ILE A 289 8.14 -6.33 23.60
C ILE A 289 7.23 -6.59 24.82
N ASP A 290 5.96 -6.92 24.58
CA ASP A 290 4.97 -7.04 25.64
C ASP A 290 5.15 -8.27 26.55
N ILE A 291 5.95 -9.26 26.15
CA ILE A 291 6.34 -10.38 27.04
C ILE A 291 7.09 -9.88 28.28
N TYR A 292 7.86 -8.79 28.17
CA TYR A 292 8.71 -8.26 29.24
C TYR A 292 7.99 -7.26 30.16
N THR A 293 6.73 -7.53 30.52
CA THR A 293 5.88 -6.61 31.31
C THR A 293 6.57 -6.04 32.55
N GLY A 294 6.34 -4.76 32.84
CA GLY A 294 6.92 -4.07 33.99
C GLY A 294 8.27 -3.42 33.68
N SER A 295 9.21 -3.50 34.62
CA SER A 295 10.47 -2.77 34.56
C SER A 295 11.35 -3.13 33.36
N ALA A 296 11.34 -4.40 32.92
CA ALA A 296 12.17 -4.85 31.80
C ALA A 296 11.75 -4.23 30.46
N LYS A 297 10.44 -4.10 30.21
CA LYS A 297 9.90 -3.39 29.03
C LYS A 297 10.29 -1.91 29.06
N GLU A 298 10.09 -1.24 30.19
CA GLU A 298 10.43 0.19 30.33
C GLU A 298 11.93 0.43 30.11
N GLU A 299 12.79 -0.41 30.70
CA GLU A 299 14.24 -0.31 30.53
C GLU A 299 14.64 -0.51 29.06
N MET A 300 14.05 -1.48 28.38
CA MET A 300 14.29 -1.73 26.96
C MET A 300 13.84 -0.56 26.07
N ILE A 301 12.66 0.00 26.32
CA ILE A 301 12.14 1.15 25.55
C ILE A 301 12.98 2.40 25.82
N ASN A 302 13.35 2.66 27.07
CA ASN A 302 14.25 3.74 27.43
C ASN A 302 15.61 3.58 26.73
N TYR A 303 16.12 2.35 26.67
CA TYR A 303 17.35 2.04 25.95
C TYR A 303 17.24 2.31 24.45
N PHE A 304 16.12 1.95 23.80
CA PHE A 304 15.88 2.29 22.39
C PHE A 304 15.81 3.80 22.18
N THR A 305 15.20 4.53 23.11
CA THR A 305 15.11 5.98 23.04
C THR A 305 16.47 6.64 23.18
N GLU A 306 17.27 6.24 24.17
CA GLU A 306 18.61 6.77 24.44
C GLU A 306 19.61 6.45 23.31
N TRP A 307 19.64 5.20 22.82
CA TRP A 307 20.73 4.72 21.97
C TRP A 307 20.36 4.52 20.51
N CYS A 308 19.07 4.46 20.19
CA CYS A 308 18.60 4.27 18.80
C CYS A 308 17.89 5.51 18.24
N ASN A 309 17.78 6.59 19.02
CA ASN A 309 17.12 7.84 18.62
C ASN A 309 15.68 7.61 18.13
N VAL A 310 14.95 6.72 18.82
CA VAL A 310 13.55 6.37 18.53
C VAL A 310 12.68 7.00 19.61
N ASN A 311 11.65 7.75 19.23
CA ASN A 311 10.71 8.28 20.21
C ASN A 311 9.80 7.15 20.71
N GLN A 312 9.64 7.02 22.04
CA GLN A 312 8.78 5.99 22.64
C GLN A 312 7.33 6.07 22.16
N GLY A 313 6.74 7.28 22.16
CA GLY A 313 5.36 7.47 21.72
C GLY A 313 5.19 7.10 20.25
N GLU A 314 6.11 7.56 19.40
CA GLU A 314 6.12 7.23 17.98
C GLU A 314 6.24 5.71 17.72
N LEU A 315 7.09 5.01 18.47
CA LEU A 315 7.24 3.56 18.37
C LEU A 315 5.94 2.81 18.68
N GLU A 316 5.31 3.14 19.80
CA GLU A 316 4.06 2.51 20.21
C GLU A 316 2.90 2.88 19.28
N ASP A 317 2.83 4.13 18.83
CA ASP A 317 1.81 4.64 17.92
C ASP A 317 1.90 3.99 16.54
N GLU A 318 3.09 3.91 15.94
CA GLU A 318 3.25 3.33 14.61
C GLU A 318 3.03 1.80 14.61
N ILE A 319 3.50 1.09 15.65
CA ILE A 319 3.16 -0.33 15.85
C ILE A 319 1.64 -0.50 15.95
N THR A 320 0.98 0.31 16.77
CA THR A 320 -0.48 0.23 16.98
C THR A 320 -1.25 0.59 15.71
N SER A 321 -0.79 1.60 14.98
CA SER A 321 -1.36 2.11 13.74
C SER A 321 -1.41 1.03 12.67
N ILE A 322 -0.30 0.32 12.40
CA ILE A 322 -0.27 -0.70 11.35
C ILE A 322 -0.91 -2.04 11.79
N THR A 323 -0.81 -2.40 13.08
CA THR A 323 -1.38 -3.66 13.59
C THR A 323 -2.90 -3.65 13.66
N ASN A 324 -3.51 -2.47 13.86
CA ASN A 324 -4.96 -2.31 13.90
C ASN A 324 -5.57 -1.79 12.60
N TYR A 325 -4.73 -1.47 11.60
CA TYR A 325 -5.21 -0.99 10.32
C TYR A 325 -6.05 -2.04 9.61
N ARG A 326 -7.25 -1.64 9.17
CA ARG A 326 -8.11 -2.45 8.31
C ARG A 326 -7.91 -2.00 6.88
N TYR A 327 -7.53 -2.94 6.02
CA TYR A 327 -7.27 -2.65 4.62
C TYR A 327 -8.51 -2.08 3.92
N ASP A 328 -8.34 -0.93 3.28
CA ASP A 328 -9.31 -0.32 2.39
C ASP A 328 -8.84 -0.48 0.94
N HIS A 329 -9.58 -1.28 0.16
CA HIS A 329 -9.25 -1.49 -1.25
C HIS A 329 -9.62 -0.31 -2.14
N LEU A 330 -10.53 0.57 -1.69
CA LEU A 330 -10.90 1.79 -2.41
C LEU A 330 -9.82 2.86 -2.31
N ASN A 331 -8.96 2.79 -1.30
CA ASN A 331 -7.83 3.69 -1.11
C ASN A 331 -6.61 2.94 -0.58
N ILE A 332 -5.87 2.30 -1.49
CA ILE A 332 -4.74 1.45 -1.14
C ILE A 332 -3.60 2.26 -0.51
N ARG A 333 -3.44 3.53 -0.90
CA ARG A 333 -2.38 4.45 -0.44
C ARG A 333 -2.33 4.54 1.09
N GLN A 334 -3.48 4.56 1.77
CA GLN A 334 -3.52 4.66 3.23
C GLN A 334 -2.78 3.52 3.95
N GLY A 335 -2.87 2.29 3.42
CA GLY A 335 -2.16 1.14 3.99
C GLY A 335 -0.66 1.19 3.70
N ILE A 336 -0.30 1.64 2.50
CA ILE A 336 1.09 1.80 2.07
C ILE A 336 1.80 2.85 2.92
N ASP A 337 1.16 3.98 3.21
CA ASP A 337 1.76 5.03 4.05
C ASP A 337 2.06 4.53 5.47
N LYS A 338 1.18 3.70 6.03
CA LYS A 338 1.40 3.07 7.34
C LYS A 338 2.56 2.08 7.29
N ASN A 339 2.65 1.28 6.22
CA ASN A 339 3.79 0.39 6.02
C ASN A 339 5.11 1.18 5.98
N VAL A 340 5.17 2.25 5.17
CA VAL A 340 6.38 3.06 4.99
C VAL A 340 6.85 3.65 6.32
N LYS A 341 5.95 4.25 7.10
CA LYS A 341 6.27 4.83 8.42
C LYS A 341 6.81 3.79 9.39
N PHE A 342 6.12 2.66 9.53
CA PHE A 342 6.56 1.57 10.39
C PHE A 342 7.93 1.01 9.95
N CYS A 343 8.09 0.73 8.65
CA CYS A 343 9.33 0.17 8.10
C CYS A 343 10.52 1.11 8.35
N ALA A 344 10.34 2.43 8.14
CA ALA A 344 11.38 3.42 8.38
C ALA A 344 11.81 3.44 9.87
N LEU A 345 10.85 3.50 10.78
CA LEU A 345 11.10 3.56 12.22
C LEU A 345 11.80 2.31 12.76
N ILE A 346 11.28 1.13 12.40
CA ILE A 346 11.83 -0.15 12.86
C ILE A 346 13.18 -0.45 12.22
N LEU A 347 13.38 -0.08 10.95
CA LEU A 347 14.68 -0.22 10.31
C LEU A 347 15.72 0.66 11.00
N GLN A 348 15.39 1.92 11.31
CA GLN A 348 16.27 2.81 12.07
C GLN A 348 16.66 2.18 13.42
N LEU A 349 15.67 1.66 14.16
CA LEU A 349 15.90 1.00 15.44
C LEU A 349 16.91 -0.14 15.31
N PHE A 350 16.66 -1.07 14.39
CA PHE A 350 17.49 -2.27 14.21
C PHE A 350 18.87 -1.94 13.64
N THR A 351 18.97 -0.97 12.73
CA THR A 351 20.26 -0.50 12.21
C THR A 351 21.11 0.13 13.31
N ASN A 352 20.51 0.94 14.19
CA ASN A 352 21.25 1.55 15.29
C ASN A 352 21.69 0.49 16.32
N LEU A 353 20.80 -0.43 16.72
CA LEU A 353 21.20 -1.58 17.57
C LEU A 353 22.31 -2.43 16.94
N ALA A 354 22.23 -2.66 15.63
CA ALA A 354 23.26 -3.37 14.87
C ALA A 354 24.58 -2.57 14.77
N GLY A 355 24.55 -1.24 14.88
CA GLY A 355 25.73 -0.38 14.95
C GLY A 355 26.43 -0.33 16.31
N LEU A 356 25.72 -0.63 17.41
CA LEU A 356 26.29 -0.53 18.76
C LEU A 356 27.31 -1.65 19.04
N ASP A 357 28.45 -1.29 19.62
CA ASP A 357 29.47 -2.26 20.02
C ASP A 357 29.03 -3.14 21.20
N TYR A 358 28.23 -2.58 22.11
CA TYR A 358 27.80 -3.24 23.34
C TYR A 358 26.33 -2.91 23.58
N ILE A 359 25.54 -3.90 24.01
CA ILE A 359 24.13 -3.70 24.30
C ILE A 359 23.99 -3.49 25.81
N GLY A 360 23.51 -2.31 26.20
CA GLY A 360 23.37 -1.89 27.60
C GLY A 360 24.41 -0.86 28.04
N LYS A 361 24.32 -0.41 29.30
CA LYS A 361 25.24 0.59 29.85
C LYS A 361 26.59 -0.07 30.17
N LYS A 362 27.68 0.37 29.53
CA LYS A 362 29.03 -0.05 29.94
C LYS A 362 29.20 0.35 31.41
N LYS A 363 29.58 -0.60 32.28
CA LYS A 363 30.06 -0.24 33.62
C LYS A 363 31.26 0.66 33.40
N GLU A 364 31.16 1.93 33.76
CA GLU A 364 32.35 2.78 33.87
C GLU A 364 33.29 2.07 34.84
N THR A 365 34.36 1.48 34.32
CA THR A 365 35.51 1.12 35.13
C THR A 365 36.07 2.43 35.66
N GLY A 366 35.63 2.82 36.85
CA GLY A 366 36.15 3.94 37.59
C GLY A 366 37.62 3.72 37.89
N ILE A 367 38.49 4.04 36.94
CA ILE A 367 39.91 4.20 37.19
C ILE A 367 40.04 5.52 37.94
N PHE A 368 39.84 5.47 39.25
CA PHE A 368 40.28 6.53 40.15
C PHE A 368 41.80 6.41 40.26
N VAL A 369 42.53 7.18 39.45
CA VAL A 369 43.96 7.43 39.70
C VAL A 369 44.04 8.28 40.96
N LYS A 370 44.15 7.63 42.13
CA LYS A 370 44.72 8.29 43.30
C LYS A 370 46.21 8.39 43.05
N GLU A 371 46.69 9.59 42.71
CA GLU A 371 48.09 9.95 42.92
C GLU A 371 48.42 9.68 44.39
N LYS A 372 49.07 8.54 44.67
CA LYS A 372 49.86 8.41 45.88
C LYS A 372 51.10 9.25 45.64
N LEU A 373 51.18 10.40 46.29
CA LEU A 373 52.47 11.03 46.58
C LEU A 373 53.33 10.00 47.31
N VAL A 374 54.29 9.43 46.59
CA VAL A 374 55.35 8.62 47.18
C VAL A 374 56.24 9.61 47.92
N VAL A 375 55.97 9.79 49.22
CA VAL A 375 56.94 10.43 50.12
C VAL A 375 58.09 9.44 50.29
N PRO A 376 59.33 9.79 49.91
CA PRO A 376 60.48 8.92 50.14
C PRO A 376 60.65 8.62 51.63
N GLU A 377 60.92 7.37 51.98
CA GLU A 377 61.03 6.88 53.38
C GLU A 377 62.20 7.51 54.18
N GLU A 378 63.02 8.39 53.58
CA GLU A 378 64.16 9.00 54.26
C GLU A 378 63.78 10.16 55.22
N GLU A 379 62.61 10.80 55.07
CA GLU A 379 62.22 11.91 55.96
C GLU A 379 61.49 11.49 57.25
N VAL A 380 61.03 10.24 57.36
CA VAL A 380 60.29 9.77 58.55
C VAL A 380 61.24 9.35 59.69
N GLN A 381 62.50 8.99 59.38
CA GLN A 381 63.46 8.57 60.39
C GLN A 381 64.25 9.72 61.05
N ALA A 382 64.32 10.90 60.42
CA ALA A 382 65.02 12.06 60.99
C ALA A 382 64.26 12.77 62.13
N ARG A 383 62.94 12.56 62.26
CA ARG A 383 62.12 13.20 63.31
C ARG A 383 61.99 12.41 64.62
N LYS A 384 62.62 11.23 64.74
CA LYS A 384 62.50 10.37 65.95
C LYS A 384 63.74 10.29 66.84
N ARG A 385 64.79 11.08 66.59
CA ARG A 385 65.97 11.13 67.47
C ARG A 385 66.25 12.55 67.94
N GLY A 386 65.78 12.86 69.14
CA GLY A 386 66.15 14.07 69.86
C GLY A 386 65.19 14.37 71.00
N PHE A 387 65.41 13.72 72.15
CA PHE A 387 65.49 14.31 73.49
C PHE A 387 65.16 13.26 74.55
N PHE A 388 66.18 12.89 75.33
CA PHE A 388 66.08 12.22 76.61
C PHE A 388 66.84 13.07 77.64
N LEU A 389 66.26 13.12 78.85
CA LEU A 389 66.82 13.46 80.18
C LEU A 389 66.70 14.90 80.75
N ALA A 390 66.06 14.91 81.93
CA ALA A 390 66.31 15.63 83.22
C ALA A 390 66.53 17.16 83.19
N ASP A 391 65.97 17.97 84.08
CA ASP A 391 65.59 17.78 85.51
C ASP A 391 64.12 18.07 85.83
#